data_AF-A0A917MD93-F1
#
_entry.id   AF-A0A917MD93-F1
#
_cell.length_a   1.000
_cell.length_b   1.000
_cell.length_c   1.000
_cell.angle_alpha   90.00
_cell.angle_beta   90.00
_cell.angle_gamma   90.00
#
_symmetry.space_group_name_H-M   'P 1'
#
loop_
_entity.id
_entity.type
_entity.pdbx_description
1 polymer ?
#
loop_
_entity_poly.entity_id
_entity_poly.type
_entity_poly.pdbx_seq_one_letter_code
_entity_poly.pdbx_strand_id
1 'polypeptide(L)'
;MKLDITKACADSLRTFTQNNYGIQLKSSHAHELVAAYFGYASRAALLADKKCPLSNLQDAEIIIMNTPTLFVEQRLKTLENLPSGLPSVDILAEGVYSPILIDDQLSGKIWAGIHEVAIAYAENRAFDNMRMMGMDQKELDWLTEVDIKPMETHVLIAVTFDYPAKAKKPMRYASVKITLPCIAGNIGYDKPEVMPTFYNGHMRDPDFRLRHGIDELWQ
;
A
#
# COMPACT_ATOMS: atom_id res chain seq x y z
N MET A 1 22.66 -9.58 -14.89
CA MET A 1 23.20 -9.52 -13.52
C MET A 1 22.06 -9.00 -12.65
N LYS A 2 21.51 -9.81 -11.75
CA LYS A 2 20.38 -9.40 -10.91
C LYS A 2 20.85 -8.25 -10.02
N LEU A 3 20.29 -7.06 -10.18
CA LEU A 3 20.65 -5.91 -9.35
C LEU A 3 20.27 -6.24 -7.91
N ASP A 4 21.22 -6.15 -6.98
CA ASP A 4 20.88 -6.19 -5.56
C ASP A 4 20.25 -4.85 -5.20
N ILE A 5 18.92 -4.80 -5.26
CA ILE A 5 18.14 -3.58 -5.03
C ILE A 5 18.44 -2.98 -3.65
N THR A 6 18.73 -3.80 -2.63
CA THR A 6 19.08 -3.29 -1.29
C THR A 6 20.38 -2.51 -1.31
N LYS A 7 21.35 -2.98 -2.10
CA LYS A 7 22.64 -2.31 -2.28
C LYS A 7 22.46 -1.03 -3.08
N ALA A 8 21.73 -1.09 -4.20
CA ALA A 8 21.45 0.08 -5.01
C ALA A 8 20.78 1.21 -4.18
N CYS A 9 19.75 0.87 -3.40
CA CYS A 9 19.08 1.82 -2.51
C CYS A 9 20.00 2.35 -1.40
N ALA A 10 20.89 1.51 -0.84
CA ALA A 10 21.82 1.95 0.20
C ALA A 10 22.90 2.90 -0.37
N ASP A 11 23.45 2.59 -1.54
CA ASP A 11 24.43 3.43 -2.22
C ASP A 11 23.80 4.75 -2.68
N SER A 12 22.57 4.70 -3.18
CA SER A 12 21.77 5.89 -3.52
C SER A 12 21.52 6.78 -2.30
N LEU A 13 21.06 6.22 -1.18
CA LEU A 13 20.85 6.96 0.07
C LEU A 13 22.14 7.67 0.54
N ARG A 14 23.28 6.98 0.51
CA ARG A 14 24.56 7.57 0.91
C ARG A 14 24.98 8.72 0.00
N THR A 15 24.77 8.55 -1.31
CA THR A 15 25.07 9.57 -2.31
C THR A 15 24.15 10.78 -2.14
N PHE A 16 22.87 10.54 -1.91
CA PHE A 16 21.86 11.55 -1.66
C PHE A 16 22.20 12.39 -0.40
N THR A 17 22.52 11.76 0.73
CA THR A 17 22.85 12.49 1.95
C THR A 17 24.15 13.27 1.84
N GLN A 18 25.14 12.71 1.13
CA GLN A 18 26.42 13.38 0.92
C GLN A 18 26.27 14.60 0.01
N ASN A 19 25.57 14.47 -1.11
CA ASN A 19 25.48 15.51 -2.12
C ASN A 19 24.56 16.67 -1.71
N ASN A 20 23.44 16.37 -1.03
CA ASN A 20 22.44 17.38 -0.69
C ASN A 20 22.63 17.99 0.70
N TYR A 21 23.28 17.26 1.62
CA TYR A 21 23.40 17.68 3.03
C TYR A 21 24.84 17.66 3.55
N GLY A 22 25.82 17.19 2.76
CA GLY A 22 27.20 17.03 3.22
C GLY A 22 27.37 15.94 4.27
N ILE A 23 26.38 15.04 4.42
CA ILE A 23 26.37 14.01 5.48
C ILE A 23 26.88 12.69 4.92
N GLN A 24 28.00 12.23 5.47
CA GLN A 24 28.58 10.94 5.12
C GLN A 24 27.96 9.81 5.94
N LEU A 25 27.05 9.06 5.30
CA LEU A 25 26.42 7.90 5.93
C LEU A 25 27.30 6.64 5.76
N LYS A 26 27.53 5.91 6.86
CA LYS A 26 28.23 4.61 6.84
C LYS A 26 27.40 3.58 6.07
N SER A 27 28.08 2.65 5.40
CA SER A 27 27.42 1.56 4.65
C SER A 27 26.45 0.75 5.52
N SER A 28 26.87 0.42 6.74
CA SER A 28 26.05 -0.33 7.70
C SER A 28 24.74 0.41 8.03
N HIS A 29 24.82 1.71 8.32
CA HIS A 29 23.64 2.53 8.62
C HIS A 29 22.72 2.65 7.41
N ALA A 30 23.29 2.83 6.21
CA ALA A 30 22.50 2.91 4.99
C ALA A 30 21.67 1.64 4.75
N HIS A 31 22.27 0.46 4.90
CA HIS A 31 21.52 -0.79 4.76
C HIS A 31 20.48 -1.00 5.86
N GLU A 32 20.74 -0.55 7.09
CA GLU A 32 19.75 -0.62 8.18
C GLU A 32 18.56 0.30 7.92
N LEU A 33 18.79 1.51 7.42
CA LEU A 33 17.72 2.43 7.04
C LEU A 33 16.93 1.88 5.84
N VAL A 34 17.61 1.41 4.79
CA VAL A 34 16.93 0.79 3.63
C VAL A 34 16.06 -0.39 4.07
N ALA A 35 16.54 -1.24 4.98
CA ALA A 35 15.71 -2.32 5.53
C ALA A 35 14.45 -1.78 6.23
N ALA A 36 14.59 -0.70 7.01
CA ALA A 36 13.45 -0.03 7.63
C ALA A 36 12.46 0.53 6.60
N TYR A 37 12.93 1.18 5.53
CA TYR A 37 12.06 1.66 4.45
C TYR A 37 11.30 0.54 3.73
N PHE A 38 11.87 -0.66 3.66
CA PHE A 38 11.16 -1.83 3.15
C PHE A 38 10.29 -2.55 4.20
N GLY A 39 10.11 -1.94 5.37
CA GLY A 39 9.22 -2.39 6.44
C GLY A 39 9.82 -3.47 7.35
N TYR A 40 11.14 -3.66 7.34
CA TYR A 40 11.81 -4.60 8.22
C TYR A 40 12.33 -3.90 9.48
N ALA A 41 12.23 -4.56 10.62
CA ALA A 41 12.77 -4.06 11.89
C ALA A 41 14.32 -3.94 11.88
N SER A 42 15.00 -4.67 11.00
CA SER A 42 16.46 -4.63 10.84
C SER A 42 16.91 -5.19 9.50
N ARG A 43 18.15 -4.91 9.12
CA ARG A 43 18.83 -5.60 8.00
C ARG A 43 18.88 -7.11 8.21
N ALA A 44 19.11 -7.57 9.44
CA ALA A 44 19.11 -9.01 9.73
C ALA A 44 17.73 -9.63 9.48
N ALA A 45 16.64 -8.95 9.85
CA ALA A 45 15.28 -9.39 9.57
C ALA A 45 15.00 -9.45 8.06
N LEU A 46 15.44 -8.43 7.30
CA LEU A 46 15.36 -8.44 5.84
C LEU A 46 16.06 -9.65 5.23
N LEU A 47 17.28 -9.96 5.68
CA LEU A 47 18.06 -11.09 5.16
C LEU A 47 17.50 -12.45 5.59
N ALA A 48 16.74 -12.50 6.69
CA ALA A 48 16.11 -13.70 7.21
C ALA A 48 14.74 -13.99 6.57
N ASP A 49 14.16 -13.04 5.83
CA ASP A 49 12.85 -13.22 5.21
C ASP A 49 12.93 -14.22 4.06
N LYS A 50 12.25 -15.35 4.26
CA LYS A 50 12.09 -16.42 3.27
C LYS A 50 10.68 -16.47 2.69
N LYS A 51 9.73 -15.74 3.27
CA LYS A 51 8.32 -15.73 2.86
C LYS A 51 8.14 -14.79 1.68
N CYS A 52 8.66 -13.56 1.81
CA CYS A 52 8.56 -12.53 0.79
C CYS A 52 9.95 -11.95 0.50
N PRO A 53 10.92 -12.76 0.02
CA PRO A 53 12.29 -12.28 -0.14
C PRO A 53 12.34 -11.14 -1.16
N LEU A 54 13.04 -10.05 -0.82
CA LEU A 54 13.10 -8.85 -1.67
C LEU A 54 13.71 -9.11 -3.06
N SER A 55 14.44 -10.22 -3.21
CA SER A 55 14.91 -10.68 -4.53
C SER A 55 13.79 -10.90 -5.54
N ASN A 56 12.54 -11.06 -5.10
CA ASN A 56 11.39 -11.27 -5.97
C ASN A 56 10.75 -9.95 -6.44
N LEU A 57 11.33 -8.78 -6.11
CA LEU A 57 10.74 -7.48 -6.45
C LEU A 57 10.53 -7.28 -7.96
N GLN A 58 11.44 -7.84 -8.76
CA GLN A 58 11.34 -7.85 -10.23
C GLN A 58 10.09 -8.59 -10.74
N ASP A 59 9.53 -9.51 -9.94
CA ASP A 59 8.38 -10.33 -10.31
C ASP A 59 7.06 -9.69 -9.83
N ALA A 60 7.12 -8.48 -9.24
CA ALA A 60 5.95 -7.79 -8.69
C ALA A 60 5.10 -7.15 -9.78
N GLU A 61 3.78 -7.32 -9.68
CA GLU A 61 2.81 -6.60 -10.52
C GLU A 61 2.59 -5.18 -9.99
N ILE A 62 2.72 -4.97 -8.69
CA ILE A 62 2.53 -3.68 -8.03
C ILE A 62 3.70 -3.43 -7.08
N ILE A 63 4.29 -2.25 -7.18
CA ILE A 63 5.30 -1.76 -6.22
C ILE A 63 4.71 -0.56 -5.49
N ILE A 64 4.67 -0.61 -4.16
CA ILE A 64 4.14 0.45 -3.32
C ILE A 64 5.27 1.01 -2.46
N MET A 65 5.62 2.28 -2.69
CA MET A 65 6.67 2.99 -1.94
C MET A 65 6.13 3.61 -0.66
N ASN A 66 5.36 2.85 0.11
CA ASN A 66 4.74 3.33 1.34
C ASN A 66 5.79 3.39 2.46
N THR A 67 6.25 4.60 2.80
CA THR A 67 7.24 4.81 3.86
C THR A 67 6.69 4.37 5.22
N PRO A 68 7.27 3.34 5.86
CA PRO A 68 6.80 2.88 7.16
C PRO A 68 7.44 3.72 8.27
N THR A 69 6.93 4.94 8.45
CA THR A 69 7.53 6.00 9.29
C THR A 69 7.94 5.51 10.68
N LEU A 70 7.11 4.67 11.33
CA LEU A 70 7.42 4.11 12.64
C LEU A 70 8.72 3.29 12.68
N PHE A 71 8.93 2.39 11.69
CA PHE A 71 10.15 1.59 11.62
C PHE A 71 11.37 2.47 11.32
N VAL A 72 11.23 3.42 10.40
CA VAL A 72 12.33 4.32 10.02
C VAL A 72 12.72 5.22 11.18
N GLU A 73 11.76 5.87 11.84
CA GLU A 73 12.04 6.69 13.02
C GLU A 73 12.67 5.90 14.16
N GLN A 74 12.16 4.68 14.42
CA GLN A 74 12.74 3.82 15.43
C GLN A 74 14.20 3.50 15.09
N ARG A 75 14.53 3.23 13.82
CA ARG A 75 15.91 3.01 13.41
C ARG A 75 16.77 4.26 13.54
N LEU A 76 16.28 5.42 13.11
CA LEU A 76 16.99 6.69 13.27
C LEU A 76 17.32 7.00 14.75
N LYS A 77 16.45 6.59 15.68
CA LYS A 77 16.63 6.76 17.13
C LYS A 77 17.56 5.73 17.79
N THR A 78 17.64 4.51 17.24
CA THR A 78 18.30 3.36 17.90
C THR A 78 19.66 3.02 17.32
N LEU A 79 19.99 3.46 16.10
CA LEU A 79 21.30 3.23 15.51
C LEU A 79 22.38 4.05 16.22
N GLU A 80 23.33 3.37 16.86
CA GLU A 80 24.46 4.01 17.51
C GLU A 80 25.38 4.73 16.52
N ASN A 81 25.90 5.89 16.92
CA ASN A 81 26.84 6.69 16.12
C ASN A 81 26.29 7.11 14.75
N LEU A 82 24.97 7.24 14.61
CA LEU A 82 24.35 7.82 13.44
C LEU A 82 24.72 9.31 13.32
N PRO A 83 25.07 9.82 12.13
CA PRO A 83 25.34 11.24 11.95
C PRO A 83 24.16 12.10 12.42
N SER A 84 24.44 13.18 13.15
CA SER A 84 23.43 14.17 13.51
C SER A 84 23.04 15.02 12.28
N GLY A 85 21.84 15.61 12.32
CA GLY A 85 21.38 16.49 11.25
C GLY A 85 20.86 15.78 9.99
N LEU A 86 20.60 14.47 10.07
CA LEU A 86 19.89 13.79 8.99
C LEU A 86 18.52 14.46 8.71
N PRO A 87 18.13 14.58 7.43
CA PRO A 87 16.83 15.14 7.08
C PRO A 87 15.67 14.24 7.52
N SER A 88 14.45 14.73 7.35
CA SER A 88 13.23 14.00 7.73
C SER A 88 13.10 12.67 6.99
N VAL A 89 12.28 11.78 7.55
CA VAL A 89 11.97 10.47 6.98
C VAL A 89 11.42 10.58 5.55
N ASP A 90 10.60 11.59 5.27
CA ASP A 90 10.03 11.79 3.93
C ASP A 90 11.10 12.19 2.91
N ILE A 91 12.02 13.09 3.29
CA ILE A 91 13.12 13.54 2.43
C ILE A 91 14.11 12.40 2.16
N LEU A 92 14.44 11.61 3.19
CA LEU A 92 15.32 10.46 3.05
C LEU A 92 14.72 9.39 2.12
N ALA A 93 13.38 9.30 2.01
CA ALA A 93 12.70 8.37 1.12
C ALA A 93 13.06 8.62 -0.35
N GLU A 94 13.28 9.88 -0.75
CA GLU A 94 13.69 10.24 -2.11
C GLU A 94 15.01 9.57 -2.49
N GLY A 95 16.00 9.65 -1.59
CA GLY A 95 17.29 8.99 -1.76
C GLY A 95 17.19 7.46 -1.77
N VAL A 96 16.31 6.89 -0.96
CA VAL A 96 16.13 5.42 -0.86
C VAL A 96 15.44 4.84 -2.08
N TYR A 97 14.34 5.45 -2.54
CA TYR A 97 13.52 4.90 -3.62
C TYR A 97 13.97 5.32 -5.02
N SER A 98 14.92 6.26 -5.15
CA SER A 98 15.44 6.70 -6.44
C SER A 98 15.83 5.53 -7.38
N PRO A 99 16.53 4.47 -6.93
CA PRO A 99 16.84 3.34 -7.80
C PRO A 99 15.61 2.58 -8.28
N ILE A 100 14.56 2.46 -7.47
CA ILE A 100 13.30 1.78 -7.84
C ILE A 100 12.58 2.57 -8.94
N LEU A 101 12.63 3.91 -8.88
CA LEU A 101 11.93 4.78 -9.83
C LEU A 101 12.55 4.80 -11.23
N ILE A 102 13.85 4.49 -11.35
CA ILE A 102 14.60 4.58 -12.61
C ILE A 102 15.00 3.21 -13.17
N ASP A 103 14.73 2.13 -12.44
CA ASP A 103 15.06 0.76 -12.87
C ASP A 103 14.05 0.28 -13.91
N ASP A 104 14.50 0.17 -15.16
CA ASP A 104 13.71 -0.28 -16.31
C ASP A 104 13.44 -1.79 -16.29
N GLN A 105 14.09 -2.55 -15.39
CA GLN A 105 13.88 -3.98 -15.24
C GLN A 105 12.69 -4.31 -14.32
N LEU A 106 12.14 -3.33 -13.59
CA LEU A 106 10.96 -3.52 -12.78
C LEU A 106 9.71 -3.47 -13.67
N SER A 107 8.99 -4.58 -13.77
CA SER A 107 7.76 -4.67 -14.58
C SER A 107 6.52 -4.12 -13.88
N GLY A 108 6.58 -3.94 -12.56
CA GLY A 108 5.44 -3.60 -11.73
C GLY A 108 5.00 -2.14 -11.85
N LYS A 109 3.69 -1.90 -11.68
CA LYS A 109 3.17 -0.53 -11.58
C LYS A 109 3.57 0.06 -10.23
N ILE A 110 4.29 1.18 -10.27
CA ILE A 110 4.77 1.88 -9.07
C ILE A 110 3.69 2.85 -8.55
N TRP A 111 3.46 2.83 -7.24
CA TRP A 111 2.54 3.71 -6.52
C TRP A 111 3.21 4.35 -5.30
N ALA A 112 2.78 5.56 -4.94
CA ALA A 112 3.35 6.29 -3.80
C ALA A 112 2.83 5.77 -2.45
N GLY A 113 1.58 5.27 -2.41
CA GLY A 113 0.99 4.80 -1.15
C GLY A 113 -0.10 3.75 -1.33
N ILE A 114 -0.27 2.91 -0.31
CA ILE A 114 -1.26 1.83 -0.32
C ILE A 114 -2.70 2.34 -0.36
N HIS A 115 -2.93 3.55 0.17
CA HIS A 115 -4.24 4.20 0.14
C HIS A 115 -4.66 4.57 -1.28
N GLU A 116 -3.73 5.04 -2.11
CA GLU A 116 -4.00 5.36 -3.52
C GLU A 116 -4.34 4.10 -4.32
N VAL A 117 -3.59 3.02 -4.08
CA VAL A 117 -3.87 1.70 -4.66
C VAL A 117 -5.27 1.23 -4.25
N ALA A 118 -5.59 1.31 -2.95
CA ALA A 118 -6.88 0.91 -2.41
C ALA A 118 -8.04 1.62 -3.13
N ILE A 119 -8.00 2.94 -3.19
CA ILE A 119 -9.04 3.75 -3.84
C ILE A 119 -9.12 3.41 -5.34
N ALA A 120 -7.99 3.38 -6.05
CA ALA A 120 -7.99 3.15 -7.48
C ALA A 120 -8.63 1.80 -7.87
N TYR A 121 -8.30 0.73 -7.14
CA TYR A 121 -8.88 -0.59 -7.38
C TYR A 121 -10.34 -0.67 -6.92
N ALA A 122 -10.69 -0.04 -5.80
CA ALA A 122 -12.04 -0.04 -5.27
C ALA A 122 -13.02 0.74 -6.14
N GLU A 123 -12.67 1.96 -6.55
CA GLU A 123 -13.48 2.78 -7.46
C GLU A 123 -13.71 2.07 -8.79
N ASN A 124 -12.66 1.45 -9.32
CA ASN A 124 -12.75 0.74 -10.60
C ASN A 124 -13.73 -0.44 -10.53
N ARG A 125 -14.01 -1.00 -9.36
CA ARG A 125 -15.00 -2.07 -9.21
C ARG A 125 -16.36 -1.57 -8.72
N ALA A 126 -16.41 -0.66 -7.75
CA ALA A 126 -17.65 -0.15 -7.18
C ALA A 126 -18.47 0.68 -8.19
N PHE A 127 -17.81 1.36 -9.11
CA PHE A 127 -18.46 2.28 -10.04
C PHE A 127 -18.41 1.81 -11.49
N ASP A 128 -18.06 0.56 -11.75
CA ASP A 128 -18.08 -0.03 -13.09
C ASP A 128 -19.49 0.03 -13.70
N ASN A 129 -20.50 -0.39 -12.93
CA ASN A 129 -21.90 -0.34 -13.35
C ASN A 129 -22.41 1.09 -13.58
N MET A 130 -22.01 2.05 -12.74
CA MET A 130 -22.42 3.46 -12.91
C MET A 130 -21.84 4.06 -14.19
N ARG A 131 -20.56 3.77 -14.48
CA ARG A 131 -19.91 4.18 -15.73
C ARG A 131 -20.59 3.58 -16.95
N MET A 132 -20.98 2.30 -16.91
CA MET A 132 -21.76 1.66 -17.98
C MET A 132 -23.13 2.31 -18.20
N MET A 133 -23.72 2.91 -17.16
CA MET A 133 -24.99 3.65 -17.24
C MET A 133 -24.83 5.14 -17.60
N GLY A 134 -23.61 5.59 -17.90
CA GLY A 134 -23.32 6.98 -18.26
C GLY A 134 -23.38 7.96 -17.09
N MET A 135 -23.34 7.48 -15.84
CA MET A 135 -23.26 8.33 -14.66
C MET A 135 -21.81 8.59 -14.27
N ASP A 136 -21.46 9.83 -13.96
CA ASP A 136 -20.15 10.18 -13.41
C ASP A 136 -20.17 10.07 -11.88
N GLN A 137 -19.44 9.10 -11.35
CA GLN A 137 -19.33 8.92 -9.89
C GLN A 137 -18.70 10.12 -9.18
N LYS A 138 -17.92 10.96 -9.87
CA LYS A 138 -17.25 12.13 -9.29
C LYS A 138 -18.21 13.27 -8.96
N GLU A 139 -19.41 13.26 -9.54
CA GLU A 139 -20.45 14.26 -9.25
C GLU A 139 -21.20 13.96 -7.94
N LEU A 140 -20.97 12.79 -7.33
CA LEU A 140 -21.62 12.35 -6.11
C LEU A 140 -20.74 12.57 -4.88
N ASP A 141 -21.37 13.02 -3.79
CA ASP A 141 -20.71 13.31 -2.50
C ASP A 141 -20.53 12.00 -1.70
N TRP A 142 -19.47 11.25 -2.02
CA TRP A 142 -19.13 9.99 -1.35
C TRP A 142 -18.37 10.21 -0.05
N LEU A 143 -18.79 9.50 1.00
CA LEU A 143 -17.94 9.25 2.16
C LEU A 143 -17.14 7.97 1.88
N THR A 144 -15.82 8.11 1.75
CA THR A 144 -14.92 6.99 1.48
C THR A 144 -14.09 6.68 2.73
N GLU A 145 -14.19 5.45 3.22
CA GLU A 145 -13.40 4.96 4.34
C GLU A 145 -12.49 3.83 3.88
N VAL A 146 -11.22 3.85 4.28
CA VAL A 146 -10.22 2.83 3.92
C VAL A 146 -9.66 2.22 5.20
N ASP A 147 -9.90 0.93 5.40
CA ASP A 147 -9.34 0.12 6.48
C ASP A 147 -8.24 -0.79 5.92
N ILE A 148 -7.01 -0.65 6.44
CA ILE A 148 -5.83 -1.40 5.97
C ILE A 148 -5.31 -2.26 7.12
N LYS A 149 -5.19 -3.56 6.85
CA LYS A 149 -4.74 -4.56 7.80
C LYS A 149 -3.57 -5.35 7.21
N PRO A 150 -2.32 -5.01 7.59
CA PRO A 150 -1.16 -5.78 7.17
C PRO A 150 -1.20 -7.17 7.80
N MET A 151 -0.99 -8.20 7.00
CA MET A 151 -0.77 -9.58 7.42
C MET A 151 0.66 -9.98 7.05
N GLU A 152 1.08 -11.18 7.46
CA GLU A 152 2.46 -11.63 7.21
C GLU A 152 2.75 -11.88 5.72
N THR A 153 1.76 -12.33 4.95
CA THR A 153 1.92 -12.73 3.54
C THR A 153 1.08 -11.92 2.57
N HIS A 154 0.29 -10.97 3.06
CA HIS A 154 -0.61 -10.16 2.26
C HIS A 154 -1.07 -8.93 3.03
N VAL A 155 -1.69 -7.98 2.35
CA VAL A 155 -2.41 -6.88 2.98
C VAL A 155 -3.89 -7.02 2.66
N LEU A 156 -4.73 -6.98 3.69
CA LEU A 156 -6.17 -6.90 3.54
C LEU A 156 -6.58 -5.44 3.60
N ILE A 157 -7.35 -5.01 2.60
CA ILE A 157 -7.86 -3.66 2.52
C ILE A 157 -9.38 -3.75 2.36
N ALA A 158 -10.12 -2.94 3.11
CA ALA A 158 -11.55 -2.74 2.90
C ALA A 158 -11.79 -1.26 2.60
N VAL A 159 -12.32 -0.98 1.41
CA VAL A 159 -12.74 0.37 1.01
C VAL A 159 -14.25 0.42 1.04
N THR A 160 -14.81 1.37 1.78
CA THR A 160 -16.25 1.52 1.93
C THR A 160 -16.68 2.85 1.32
N PHE A 161 -17.75 2.79 0.53
CA PHE A 161 -18.38 3.94 -0.09
C PHE A 161 -19.78 4.11 0.50
N ASP A 162 -19.97 5.17 1.28
CA ASP A 162 -21.25 5.54 1.85
C ASP A 162 -21.75 6.84 1.18
N TYR A 163 -23.07 6.99 1.03
CA TYR A 163 -23.69 8.12 0.35
C TYR A 163 -25.07 8.50 0.96
N PRO A 164 -25.47 9.78 0.94
CA PRO A 164 -24.62 10.95 0.68
C PRO A 164 -23.79 11.31 1.91
N ALA A 165 -22.55 11.77 1.72
CA ALA A 165 -21.58 12.01 2.78
C ALA A 165 -22.07 12.96 3.88
N LYS A 166 -22.85 13.98 3.49
CA LYS A 166 -23.41 15.00 4.40
C LYS A 166 -24.72 14.60 5.10
N ALA A 167 -25.24 13.40 4.86
CA ALA A 167 -26.41 12.95 5.58
C ALA A 167 -26.11 12.75 7.07
N LYS A 168 -27.12 12.94 7.93
CA LYS A 168 -27.02 12.56 9.36
C LYS A 168 -26.73 11.06 9.54
N LYS A 169 -27.12 10.25 8.57
CA LYS A 169 -26.87 8.80 8.48
C LYS A 169 -26.62 8.44 7.00
N PRO A 170 -25.37 8.53 6.53
CA PRO A 170 -25.01 8.05 5.19
C PRO A 170 -25.37 6.57 5.05
N MET A 171 -25.89 6.19 3.89
CA MET A 171 -26.21 4.79 3.60
C MET A 171 -25.02 4.15 2.90
N ARG A 172 -24.73 2.90 3.26
CA ARG A 172 -23.69 2.13 2.58
C ARG A 172 -24.12 1.78 1.17
N TYR A 173 -23.33 2.19 0.19
CA TYR A 173 -23.55 1.84 -1.21
C TYR A 173 -22.75 0.58 -1.56
N ALA A 174 -21.46 0.57 -1.24
CA ALA A 174 -20.58 -0.54 -1.56
C ALA A 174 -19.47 -0.68 -0.52
N SER A 175 -18.95 -1.90 -0.37
CA SER A 175 -17.69 -2.19 0.32
C SER A 175 -16.87 -3.09 -0.58
N VAL A 176 -15.64 -2.70 -0.89
CA VAL A 176 -14.73 -3.47 -1.74
C VAL A 176 -13.61 -4.01 -0.88
N LYS A 177 -13.52 -5.34 -0.81
CA LYS A 177 -12.38 -6.02 -0.18
C LYS A 177 -11.30 -6.25 -1.22
N ILE A 178 -10.08 -5.86 -0.89
CA ILE A 178 -8.90 -6.07 -1.73
C ILE A 178 -7.89 -6.88 -0.91
N THR A 179 -7.44 -8.00 -1.47
CA THR A 179 -6.30 -8.75 -0.97
C THR A 179 -5.11 -8.45 -1.86
N LEU A 180 -4.01 -7.97 -1.27
CA LEU A 180 -2.73 -7.76 -1.95
C LEU A 180 -1.71 -8.79 -1.45
N PRO A 181 -1.47 -9.89 -2.19
CA PRO A 181 -0.44 -10.86 -1.81
C PRO A 181 0.94 -10.22 -1.84
N CYS A 182 1.71 -10.35 -0.75
CA CYS A 182 3.08 -9.88 -0.70
C CYS A 182 3.98 -10.91 -1.40
N ILE A 183 4.90 -10.42 -2.23
CA ILE A 183 5.90 -11.29 -2.87
C ILE A 183 7.33 -10.85 -2.60
N ALA A 184 7.54 -9.56 -2.29
CA ALA A 184 8.85 -8.97 -2.05
C ALA A 184 8.79 -7.90 -0.96
N GLY A 185 9.08 -8.31 0.27
CA GLY A 185 8.96 -7.49 1.48
C GLY A 185 7.59 -6.84 1.61
N ASN A 186 7.57 -5.64 2.18
CA ASN A 186 6.35 -4.82 2.30
C ASN A 186 6.18 -3.81 1.17
N ILE A 187 6.85 -4.02 0.03
CA ILE A 187 6.83 -3.08 -1.10
C ILE A 187 6.38 -3.71 -2.42
N GLY A 188 6.65 -5.01 -2.65
CA GLY A 188 6.29 -5.70 -3.89
C GLY A 188 5.12 -6.66 -3.67
N TYR A 189 4.08 -6.48 -4.47
CA TYR A 189 2.82 -7.21 -4.39
C TYR A 189 2.48 -7.86 -5.72
N ASP A 190 1.82 -9.02 -5.63
CA ASP A 190 1.22 -9.70 -6.77
C ASP A 190 -0.09 -9.01 -7.19
N LYS A 191 -0.74 -9.58 -8.20
CA LYS A 191 -2.06 -9.19 -8.67
C LYS A 191 -3.07 -9.08 -7.53
N PRO A 192 -3.78 -7.95 -7.40
CA PRO A 192 -4.81 -7.79 -6.39
C PRO A 192 -6.01 -8.68 -6.67
N GLU A 193 -6.49 -9.35 -5.64
CA GLU A 193 -7.81 -9.96 -5.63
C GLU A 193 -8.82 -8.93 -5.13
N VAL A 194 -9.79 -8.56 -5.97
CA VAL A 194 -10.75 -7.48 -5.67
C VAL A 194 -12.17 -8.04 -5.65
N MET A 195 -12.83 -7.95 -4.51
CA MET A 195 -14.18 -8.49 -4.28
C MET A 195 -15.12 -7.37 -3.79
N PRO A 196 -16.00 -6.83 -4.67
CA PRO A 196 -16.99 -5.85 -4.28
C PRO A 196 -18.23 -6.50 -3.62
N THR A 197 -18.77 -5.84 -2.61
CA THR A 197 -20.09 -6.09 -2.01
C THR A 197 -20.93 -4.84 -2.20
N PHE A 198 -22.06 -4.95 -2.89
CA PHE A 198 -23.00 -3.86 -3.11
C PHE A 198 -24.20 -3.98 -2.17
N TYR A 199 -24.67 -2.84 -1.67
CA TYR A 199 -25.72 -2.77 -0.64
C TYR A 199 -27.02 -2.11 -1.13
N ASN A 200 -27.19 -1.87 -2.44
CA ASN A 200 -28.40 -1.21 -2.96
C ASN A 200 -29.62 -2.13 -3.10
N GLY A 201 -30.74 -1.72 -2.48
CA GLY A 201 -32.10 -2.17 -2.73
C GLY A 201 -32.67 -3.12 -1.66
N HIS A 202 -33.76 -2.70 -1.00
CA HIS A 202 -34.54 -3.39 0.04
C HIS A 202 -34.99 -4.85 -0.24
N MET A 203 -34.57 -5.49 -1.34
CA MET A 203 -35.00 -6.85 -1.70
C MET A 203 -34.00 -7.96 -1.34
N ARG A 204 -32.79 -7.65 -0.85
CA ARG A 204 -31.78 -8.66 -0.49
C ARG A 204 -31.26 -8.59 0.94
N ASP A 205 -31.81 -7.71 1.77
CA ASP A 205 -31.54 -7.66 3.21
C ASP A 205 -32.28 -8.82 3.92
N PRO A 206 -31.58 -9.79 4.52
CA PRO A 206 -32.20 -10.95 5.18
C PRO A 206 -33.14 -10.53 6.32
N ASP A 207 -32.78 -9.50 7.09
CA ASP A 207 -33.55 -9.06 8.26
C ASP A 207 -34.81 -8.29 7.85
N PHE A 208 -34.77 -7.58 6.73
CA PHE A 208 -35.95 -6.92 6.15
C PHE A 208 -36.95 -7.94 5.61
N ARG A 209 -36.47 -9.00 4.92
CA ARG A 209 -37.33 -10.06 4.36
C ARG A 209 -38.05 -10.84 5.46
N LEU A 210 -37.34 -11.17 6.55
CA LEU A 210 -37.89 -11.84 7.72
C LEU A 210 -38.95 -10.99 8.45
N ARG A 211 -38.76 -9.67 8.56
CA ARG A 211 -39.72 -8.77 9.22
C ARG A 211 -41.01 -8.54 8.44
N HIS A 212 -41.00 -8.77 7.14
CA HIS A 212 -42.13 -8.49 6.25
C HIS A 212 -42.69 -9.74 5.54
N GLY A 213 -42.28 -10.95 5.94
CA GLY A 213 -42.88 -12.20 5.50
C GLY A 213 -42.67 -12.53 4.02
N ILE A 214 -41.56 -12.08 3.43
CA ILE A 214 -41.23 -12.33 2.02
C ILE A 214 -40.25 -13.51 1.95
N ASP A 215 -40.79 -14.72 2.09
CA ASP A 215 -40.06 -15.97 1.89
C ASP A 215 -39.80 -16.25 0.41
N GLU A 216 -38.67 -16.92 0.16
CA GLU A 216 -38.15 -17.29 -1.14
C GLU A 216 -39.08 -18.21 -1.92
N LEU A 217 -39.69 -17.67 -2.97
CA LEU A 217 -39.98 -18.44 -4.18
C LEU A 217 -38.93 -18.03 -5.19
N TRP A 218 -37.91 -18.87 -5.39
CA TRP A 218 -37.33 -19.29 -6.68
C TRP A 218 -36.14 -20.21 -6.35
N GLN A 219 -36.33 -21.50 -6.69
CA GLN A 219 -35.26 -22.50 -6.80
C GLN A 219 -34.27 -22.12 -7.90
#